data_AF-A0A950F5S5-F1
#
_entry.id   AF-A0A950F5S5-F1
#
_cell.length_a   1.000
_cell.length_b   1.000
_cell.length_c   1.000
_cell.angle_alpha   90.00
_cell.angle_beta   90.00
_cell.angle_gamma   90.00
#
_symmetry.space_group_name_H-M   'P 1'
#
loop_
_entity.id
_entity.type
_entity.pdbx_description
1 polymer ?
#
loop_
_entity_poly.entity_id
_entity_poly.type
_entity_poly.pdbx_seq_one_letter_code
_entity_poly.pdbx_strand_id
1 'polypeptide(L)'
;MPVADVISVFFGCVIVAAILFDIFASVIVPRPIRSIVMVSALLRPYTWRIWRFAFIGVQPAQRREVLLGIFAPFNMVVLFCAWVFGLILGFGLIFFGLRSGIHPPAQDLGTAVYYAGTSLLTIGYGDFVADSGVTRFFSIAAAASGLATIAVVLTFLFSLFASFQRREVFVVTLDARGSSPASGLALLETHATLDLVHDLPRLFQEAQTWCAEVLDTHLAYPVLCYFRSSHVDVSWISALGALLDAATLAIAATEDIPKGQAFLMHSVGAHLTFDLAKYFGLLAEPNVLVERSEFQAARERLRSVGYALAGEEQSWETFCRLRSEYAGTLNNMARYWAITPAQWIGDRSPLGSSRHEA
;
A
#
# COMPACT_ATOMS: atom_id res chain seq x y z
N MET A 1 -33.44 -33.58 -13.30
CA MET A 1 -33.19 -32.62 -12.20
C MET A 1 -34.25 -31.52 -12.26
N PRO A 2 -34.83 -31.10 -11.13
CA PRO A 2 -35.66 -29.91 -11.01
C PRO A 2 -35.02 -28.65 -11.59
N VAL A 3 -35.83 -27.69 -12.08
CA VAL A 3 -35.34 -26.39 -12.60
C VAL A 3 -34.57 -25.61 -11.52
N ALA A 4 -35.03 -25.64 -10.28
CA ALA A 4 -34.35 -25.00 -9.14
C ALA A 4 -32.91 -25.54 -8.92
N ASP A 5 -32.69 -26.82 -9.21
CA ASP A 5 -31.39 -27.46 -9.04
C ASP A 5 -30.42 -27.01 -10.13
N VAL A 6 -30.92 -26.92 -11.38
CA VAL A 6 -30.15 -26.39 -12.52
C VAL A 6 -29.75 -24.94 -12.28
N ILE A 7 -30.69 -24.12 -11.77
CA ILE A 7 -30.42 -22.73 -11.39
C ILE A 7 -29.34 -22.65 -10.31
N SER A 8 -29.43 -23.51 -9.27
CA SER A 8 -28.45 -23.54 -8.18
C SER A 8 -27.04 -23.89 -8.69
N VAL A 9 -26.92 -24.90 -9.57
CA VAL A 9 -25.65 -25.25 -10.20
C VAL A 9 -25.09 -24.10 -11.03
N PHE A 10 -25.93 -23.45 -11.85
CA PHE A 10 -25.50 -22.33 -12.68
C PHE A 10 -24.96 -21.17 -11.84
N PHE A 11 -25.70 -20.72 -10.82
CA PHE A 11 -25.24 -19.64 -9.94
C PHE A 11 -24.01 -20.03 -9.14
N GLY A 12 -23.93 -21.28 -8.67
CA GLY A 12 -22.74 -21.79 -7.99
C GLY A 12 -21.50 -21.75 -8.87
N CYS A 13 -21.60 -22.19 -10.13
CA CYS A 13 -20.52 -22.10 -11.11
C CYS A 13 -20.09 -20.65 -11.38
N VAL A 14 -21.04 -19.72 -11.51
CA VAL A 14 -20.76 -18.29 -11.70
C VAL A 14 -20.01 -17.72 -10.49
N ILE A 15 -20.42 -18.05 -9.27
CA ILE A 15 -19.74 -17.60 -8.04
C ILE A 15 -18.31 -18.17 -7.98
N VAL A 16 -18.14 -19.48 -8.21
CA VAL A 16 -16.80 -20.11 -8.21
C VAL A 16 -15.90 -19.44 -9.25
N ALA A 17 -16.38 -19.26 -10.48
CA ALA A 17 -15.61 -18.61 -11.53
C ALA A 17 -15.24 -17.16 -11.18
N ALA A 18 -16.18 -16.40 -10.60
CA ALA A 18 -15.94 -15.03 -10.18
C ALA A 18 -14.88 -14.94 -9.07
N ILE A 19 -14.92 -15.82 -8.07
CA ILE A 19 -13.93 -15.83 -6.99
C ILE A 19 -12.56 -16.29 -7.49
N LEU A 20 -12.48 -17.34 -8.31
CA LEU A 20 -11.21 -17.79 -8.89
C LEU A 20 -10.60 -16.72 -9.81
N PHE A 21 -11.43 -15.99 -10.57
CA PHE A 21 -10.97 -14.86 -11.37
C PHE A 21 -10.48 -13.71 -10.48
N ASP A 22 -11.17 -13.40 -9.38
CA ASP A 22 -10.75 -12.38 -8.42
C ASP A 22 -9.40 -12.72 -7.78
N ILE A 23 -9.17 -13.98 -7.40
CA ILE A 23 -7.88 -14.48 -6.90
C ILE A 23 -6.79 -14.31 -7.98
N PHE A 24 -7.06 -14.80 -9.20
CA PHE A 24 -6.11 -14.72 -10.30
C PHE A 24 -5.70 -13.28 -10.59
N ALA A 25 -6.66 -12.38 -10.75
CA ALA A 25 -6.34 -11.00 -11.10
C ALA A 25 -5.83 -10.16 -9.91
N SER A 26 -6.08 -10.57 -8.66
CA SER A 26 -5.54 -9.87 -7.47
C SER A 26 -4.12 -10.31 -7.12
N VAL A 27 -3.75 -11.56 -7.40
CA VAL A 27 -2.45 -12.13 -6.97
C VAL A 27 -1.50 -12.39 -8.14
N ILE A 28 -2.01 -12.91 -9.27
CA ILE A 28 -1.17 -13.39 -10.38
C ILE A 28 -0.94 -12.29 -11.42
N VAL A 29 -1.91 -11.40 -11.63
CA VAL A 29 -1.80 -10.34 -12.64
C VAL A 29 -1.04 -9.14 -12.07
N PRO A 30 0.14 -8.77 -12.62
CA PRO A 30 0.97 -7.71 -12.05
C PRO A 30 0.40 -6.29 -12.17
N ARG A 31 -0.61 -6.07 -13.01
CA ARG A 31 -1.23 -4.75 -13.20
C ARG A 31 -2.75 -4.86 -13.08
N PRO A 32 -3.37 -4.19 -12.08
CA PRO A 32 -4.82 -4.19 -11.93
C PRO A 32 -5.50 -3.68 -13.21
N ILE A 33 -6.33 -4.53 -13.82
CA ILE A 33 -7.14 -4.14 -14.98
C ILE A 33 -8.30 -3.28 -14.47
N ARG A 34 -8.19 -1.96 -14.61
CA ARG A 34 -9.12 -0.95 -14.05
C ARG A 34 -10.58 -1.11 -14.52
N SER A 35 -10.85 -1.91 -15.55
CA SER A 35 -12.17 -2.05 -16.17
C SER A 35 -13.04 -3.19 -15.60
N ILE A 36 -12.51 -4.07 -14.76
CA ILE A 36 -13.29 -5.16 -14.16
C ILE A 36 -13.57 -4.83 -12.70
N VAL A 37 -14.85 -4.84 -12.33
CA VAL A 37 -15.32 -4.60 -10.96
C VAL A 37 -14.96 -5.81 -10.10
N MET A 38 -13.79 -5.77 -9.47
CA MET A 38 -13.28 -6.84 -8.60
C MET A 38 -13.72 -6.61 -7.16
N VAL A 39 -14.06 -7.69 -6.45
CA VAL A 39 -14.49 -7.63 -5.04
C VAL A 39 -13.34 -7.10 -4.18
N SER A 40 -12.12 -7.54 -4.46
CA SER A 40 -10.92 -7.05 -3.78
C SER A 40 -10.68 -5.55 -4.01
N ALA A 41 -10.92 -5.05 -5.23
CA ALA A 41 -10.67 -3.66 -5.60
C ALA A 41 -11.72 -2.69 -5.05
N LEU A 42 -12.99 -3.10 -5.00
CA LEU A 42 -14.06 -2.29 -4.43
C LEU A 42 -13.97 -2.20 -2.90
N LEU A 43 -13.72 -3.33 -2.21
CA LEU A 43 -13.79 -3.36 -0.75
C LEU A 43 -12.73 -2.47 -0.07
N ARG A 44 -11.53 -2.33 -0.64
CA ARG A 44 -10.42 -1.60 -0.02
C ARG A 44 -10.72 -0.13 0.30
N PRO A 45 -11.11 0.75 -0.65
CA PRO A 45 -11.38 2.15 -0.34
C PRO A 45 -12.55 2.33 0.63
N TYR A 46 -13.58 1.47 0.55
CA TYR A 46 -14.73 1.54 1.48
C TYR A 46 -14.34 1.11 2.90
N THR A 47 -13.69 -0.05 3.04
CA THR A 47 -13.23 -0.55 4.34
C THR A 47 -12.21 0.40 4.97
N TRP A 48 -11.31 1.00 4.17
CA TRP A 48 -10.39 2.02 4.66
C TRP A 48 -11.11 3.27 5.17
N ARG A 49 -12.08 3.80 4.43
CA ARG A 49 -12.84 5.00 4.86
C ARG A 49 -13.56 4.76 6.18
N ILE A 50 -14.19 3.60 6.35
CA ILE A 50 -14.87 3.21 7.60
C ILE A 50 -13.84 3.08 8.74
N TRP A 51 -12.75 2.36 8.50
CA TRP A 51 -11.70 2.14 9.51
C TRP A 51 -11.05 3.45 9.95
N ARG A 52 -10.67 4.30 9.00
CA ARG A 52 -10.10 5.62 9.26
C ARG A 52 -11.08 6.47 10.04
N PHE A 53 -12.36 6.54 9.63
CA PHE A 53 -13.37 7.31 10.36
C PHE A 53 -13.52 6.85 11.81
N ALA A 54 -13.52 5.53 12.05
CA ALA A 54 -13.65 4.96 13.39
C ALA A 54 -12.46 5.28 14.31
N PHE A 55 -11.25 5.36 13.77
CA PHE A 55 -10.04 5.44 14.60
C PHE A 55 -9.26 6.75 14.53
N ILE A 56 -9.52 7.64 13.55
CA ILE A 56 -8.76 8.90 13.39
C ILE A 56 -8.84 9.83 14.62
N GLY A 57 -9.97 9.79 15.35
CA GLY A 57 -10.20 10.59 16.55
C GLY A 57 -9.65 9.98 17.85
N VAL A 58 -9.04 8.80 17.81
CA VAL A 58 -8.54 8.12 19.01
C VAL A 58 -7.35 8.87 19.60
N GLN A 59 -7.37 9.03 20.93
CA GLN A 59 -6.26 9.54 21.72
C GLN A 59 -5.79 8.47 22.72
N PRO A 60 -4.47 8.37 23.01
CA PRO A 60 -3.36 9.19 22.50
C PRO A 60 -2.97 8.83 21.05
N ALA A 61 -2.25 9.73 20.37
CA ALA A 61 -1.80 9.57 18.98
C ALA A 61 -1.08 8.23 18.72
N GLN A 62 -0.26 7.74 19.66
CA GLN A 62 0.40 6.45 19.55
C GLN A 62 -0.59 5.28 19.41
N ARG A 63 -1.71 5.31 20.15
CA ARG A 63 -2.77 4.29 20.06
C ARG A 63 -3.51 4.37 18.73
N ARG A 64 -3.73 5.59 18.22
CA ARG A 64 -4.30 5.80 16.88
C ARG A 64 -3.42 5.19 15.79
N GLU A 65 -2.11 5.44 15.82
CA GLU A 65 -1.20 4.88 14.81
C GLU A 65 -1.19 3.34 14.83
N VAL A 66 -1.21 2.72 16.01
CA VAL A 66 -1.34 1.25 16.14
C VAL A 66 -2.64 0.74 15.51
N LEU A 67 -3.77 1.38 15.83
CA LEU A 67 -5.08 0.96 15.30
C LEU A 67 -5.19 1.17 13.78
N LEU A 68 -4.65 2.26 13.24
CA LEU A 68 -4.58 2.49 11.80
C LEU A 68 -3.61 1.50 11.11
N GLY A 69 -2.53 1.10 11.79
CA GLY A 69 -1.57 0.11 11.30
C GLY A 69 -2.13 -1.31 11.19
N ILE A 70 -3.10 -1.69 12.04
CA ILE A 70 -3.76 -3.00 12.01
C ILE A 70 -4.61 -3.19 10.75
N PHE A 71 -5.04 -2.11 10.09
CA PHE A 71 -5.96 -2.17 8.96
C PHE A 71 -5.47 -3.09 7.84
N ALA A 72 -4.23 -2.94 7.37
CA ALA A 72 -3.75 -3.68 6.20
C ALA A 72 -3.65 -5.20 6.44
N PRO A 73 -3.02 -5.67 7.55
CA PRO A 73 -3.04 -7.09 7.91
C PRO A 73 -4.46 -7.64 8.11
N PHE A 74 -5.33 -6.89 8.80
CA PHE A 74 -6.71 -7.31 9.04
C PHE A 74 -7.51 -7.42 7.74
N ASN A 75 -7.44 -6.41 6.87
CA ASN A 75 -8.13 -6.40 5.59
C ASN A 75 -7.73 -7.58 4.69
N MET A 76 -6.45 -7.96 4.74
CA MET A 76 -5.92 -9.10 4.02
C MET A 76 -6.50 -10.43 4.52
N VAL A 77 -6.58 -10.63 5.84
CA VAL A 77 -7.25 -11.81 6.42
C VAL A 77 -8.73 -11.84 6.03
N VAL A 78 -9.43 -10.71 6.13
CA VAL A 78 -10.84 -10.60 5.72
C VAL A 78 -11.02 -10.97 4.24
N LEU A 79 -10.13 -10.51 3.36
CA LEU A 79 -10.17 -10.85 1.94
C LEU A 79 -10.00 -12.35 1.70
N PHE A 80 -9.05 -12.99 2.38
CA PHE A 80 -8.84 -14.43 2.25
C PHE A 80 -10.01 -15.24 2.77
N CYS A 81 -10.56 -14.85 3.92
CA CYS A 81 -11.78 -15.44 4.46
C CYS A 81 -12.95 -15.28 3.48
N ALA A 82 -13.08 -14.12 2.83
CA ALA A 82 -14.13 -13.86 1.84
C ALA A 82 -13.97 -14.75 0.59
N TRP A 83 -12.75 -15.00 0.12
CA TRP A 83 -12.49 -15.94 -0.98
C TRP A 83 -12.86 -17.36 -0.60
N VAL A 84 -12.37 -17.86 0.53
CA VAL A 84 -12.69 -19.22 1.00
C VAL A 84 -14.19 -19.38 1.19
N PHE A 85 -14.83 -18.43 1.87
CA PHE A 85 -16.28 -18.46 2.07
C PHE A 85 -17.06 -18.39 0.75
N GLY A 86 -16.64 -17.54 -0.19
CA GLY A 86 -17.23 -17.45 -1.52
C GLY A 86 -17.12 -18.76 -2.30
N LEU A 87 -15.98 -19.44 -2.24
CA LEU A 87 -15.81 -20.77 -2.84
C LEU A 87 -16.70 -21.82 -2.15
N ILE A 88 -16.76 -21.83 -0.81
CA ILE A 88 -17.63 -22.74 -0.05
C ILE A 88 -19.10 -22.54 -0.46
N LEU A 89 -19.56 -21.30 -0.56
CA LEU A 89 -20.93 -21.00 -1.00
C LEU A 89 -21.16 -21.39 -2.46
N GLY A 90 -20.22 -21.09 -3.36
CA GLY A 90 -20.32 -21.43 -4.77
C GLY A 90 -20.40 -22.94 -5.00
N PHE A 91 -19.48 -23.71 -4.40
CA PHE A 91 -19.53 -25.18 -4.44
C PHE A 91 -20.73 -25.73 -3.67
N GLY A 92 -21.15 -25.10 -2.57
CA GLY A 92 -22.35 -25.46 -1.81
C GLY A 92 -23.61 -25.40 -2.65
N LEU A 93 -23.77 -24.37 -3.49
CA LEU A 93 -24.89 -24.25 -4.44
C LEU A 93 -24.82 -25.31 -5.55
N ILE A 94 -23.61 -25.63 -6.04
CA ILE A 94 -23.39 -26.71 -7.01
C ILE A 94 -23.83 -28.05 -6.40
N PHE A 95 -23.37 -28.37 -5.19
CA PHE A 95 -23.71 -29.61 -4.50
C PHE A 95 -25.17 -29.66 -4.08
N PHE A 96 -25.79 -28.53 -3.74
CA PHE A 96 -27.23 -28.47 -3.45
C PHE A 96 -28.06 -28.82 -4.68
N GLY A 97 -27.66 -28.34 -5.86
CA GLY A 97 -28.29 -28.75 -7.12
C GLY A 97 -27.99 -30.21 -7.46
N LEU A 98 -26.78 -30.69 -7.21
CA LEU A 98 -26.38 -32.09 -7.44
C LEU A 98 -26.68 -33.05 -6.27
N ARG A 99 -27.56 -32.67 -5.34
CA ARG A 99 -27.78 -33.39 -4.06
C ARG A 99 -28.16 -34.87 -4.22
N SER A 100 -28.76 -35.26 -5.34
CA SER A 100 -29.10 -36.66 -5.64
C SER A 100 -27.88 -37.54 -5.94
N GLY A 101 -26.74 -36.94 -6.25
CA GLY A 101 -25.48 -37.65 -6.50
C GLY A 101 -24.55 -37.68 -5.28
N ILE A 102 -25.05 -37.33 -4.10
CA ILE A 102 -24.35 -37.35 -2.81
C ILE A 102 -25.03 -38.40 -1.93
N HIS A 103 -24.24 -39.20 -1.20
CA HIS A 103 -24.73 -40.16 -0.24
C HIS A 103 -24.23 -39.85 1.18
N PRO A 104 -25.14 -39.71 2.16
CA PRO A 104 -26.58 -39.60 1.99
C PRO A 104 -26.95 -38.31 1.23
N PRO A 105 -28.12 -38.24 0.56
CA PRO A 105 -28.52 -37.04 -0.17
C PRO A 105 -28.57 -35.81 0.75
N ALA A 106 -27.99 -34.70 0.29
CA ALA A 106 -28.03 -33.44 1.05
C ALA A 106 -29.47 -32.95 1.17
N GLN A 107 -29.98 -32.87 2.40
CA GLN A 107 -31.39 -32.56 2.68
C GLN A 107 -31.71 -31.07 2.54
N ASP A 108 -30.74 -30.22 2.86
CA ASP A 108 -30.85 -28.77 2.87
C ASP A 108 -29.58 -28.10 2.34
N LEU A 109 -29.65 -26.77 2.13
CA LEU A 109 -28.51 -25.99 1.67
C LEU A 109 -27.36 -26.02 2.70
N GLY A 110 -27.67 -26.04 4.00
CA GLY A 110 -26.67 -26.11 5.06
C GLY A 110 -25.79 -27.35 4.94
N THR A 111 -26.40 -28.52 4.72
CA THR A 111 -25.68 -29.78 4.48
C THR A 111 -24.80 -29.72 3.22
N ALA A 112 -25.30 -29.15 2.12
CA ALA A 112 -24.52 -29.01 0.90
C ALA A 112 -23.33 -28.05 1.05
N VAL A 113 -23.51 -26.94 1.77
CA VAL A 113 -22.45 -25.99 2.13
C VAL A 113 -21.42 -26.64 3.07
N TYR A 114 -21.87 -27.45 4.03
CA TYR A 114 -20.98 -28.23 4.89
C TYR A 114 -20.15 -29.26 4.08
N TYR A 115 -20.78 -30.00 3.16
CA TYR A 115 -20.07 -30.92 2.27
C TYR A 115 -19.08 -30.17 1.35
N ALA A 116 -19.45 -29.00 0.84
CA ALA A 116 -18.55 -28.13 0.08
C ALA A 116 -17.34 -27.70 0.92
N GLY A 117 -17.56 -27.27 2.18
CA GLY A 117 -16.51 -26.86 3.09
C GLY A 117 -15.53 -27.97 3.42
N THR A 118 -16.05 -29.16 3.77
CA THR A 118 -15.20 -30.33 4.07
C THR A 118 -14.42 -30.82 2.86
N SER A 119 -14.97 -30.67 1.64
CA SER A 119 -14.30 -31.03 0.38
C SER A 119 -13.24 -29.99 -0.01
N LEU A 120 -13.57 -28.70 0.01
CA LEU A 120 -12.68 -27.58 -0.33
C LEU A 120 -11.48 -27.53 0.62
N LEU A 121 -11.72 -27.68 1.93
CA LEU A 121 -10.67 -27.65 2.96
C LEU A 121 -9.99 -29.01 3.16
N THR A 122 -10.33 -30.01 2.35
CA THR A 122 -9.71 -31.35 2.38
C THR A 122 -9.84 -32.10 3.72
N ILE A 123 -10.90 -31.80 4.48
CA ILE A 123 -11.18 -32.43 5.79
C ILE A 123 -11.73 -33.85 5.58
N GLY A 124 -12.72 -33.99 4.69
CA GLY A 124 -13.22 -35.28 4.23
C GLY A 124 -13.65 -36.28 5.32
N TYR A 125 -14.55 -35.91 6.24
CA TYR A 125 -15.03 -36.80 7.31
C TYR A 125 -15.66 -38.11 6.80
N GLY A 126 -16.12 -38.15 5.56
CA GLY A 126 -16.72 -39.33 4.93
C GLY A 126 -18.19 -39.58 5.33
N ASP A 127 -18.79 -38.63 6.06
CA ASP A 127 -20.22 -38.58 6.36
C ASP A 127 -21.08 -38.28 5.13
N PHE A 128 -20.53 -37.54 4.17
CA PHE A 128 -21.11 -37.31 2.83
C PHE A 128 -20.09 -37.67 1.74
N VAL A 129 -20.52 -38.46 0.76
CA VAL A 129 -19.66 -38.97 -0.32
C VAL A 129 -20.32 -38.75 -1.68
N ALA A 130 -19.52 -38.42 -2.70
CA ALA A 130 -19.99 -38.29 -4.07
C ALA A 130 -20.15 -39.66 -4.76
N ASP A 131 -21.37 -40.00 -5.15
CA ASP A 131 -21.70 -41.26 -5.81
C ASP A 131 -21.69 -41.16 -7.34
N SER A 132 -22.13 -40.03 -7.89
CA SER A 132 -22.19 -39.83 -9.35
C SER A 132 -20.89 -39.31 -9.94
N GLY A 133 -20.63 -39.60 -11.23
CA GLY A 133 -19.44 -39.08 -11.92
C GLY A 133 -19.33 -37.54 -11.90
N VAL A 134 -20.47 -36.84 -12.03
CA VAL A 134 -20.51 -35.37 -12.02
C VAL A 134 -20.24 -34.81 -10.61
N THR A 135 -20.84 -35.39 -9.56
CA THR A 135 -20.56 -34.96 -8.18
C THR A 135 -19.12 -35.24 -7.77
N ARG A 136 -18.54 -36.37 -8.20
CA ARG A 136 -17.12 -36.68 -7.97
C ARG A 136 -16.20 -35.66 -8.64
N PHE A 137 -16.50 -35.26 -9.88
CA PHE A 137 -15.74 -34.22 -10.56
C PHE A 137 -15.75 -32.90 -9.77
N PHE A 138 -16.92 -32.43 -9.34
CA PHE A 138 -17.00 -31.20 -8.55
C PHE A 138 -16.38 -31.33 -7.15
N SER A 139 -16.40 -32.51 -6.53
CA SER A 139 -15.68 -32.78 -5.28
C SER A 139 -14.17 -32.62 -5.45
N ILE A 140 -13.61 -33.20 -6.52
CA ILE A 140 -12.19 -33.05 -6.85
C ILE A 140 -11.87 -31.60 -7.21
N ALA A 141 -12.73 -30.94 -8.00
CA ALA A 141 -12.56 -29.54 -8.36
C ALA A 141 -12.60 -28.61 -7.14
N ALA A 142 -13.46 -28.89 -6.15
CA ALA A 142 -13.48 -28.19 -4.88
C ALA A 142 -12.15 -28.38 -4.13
N ALA A 143 -11.72 -29.62 -3.92
CA ALA A 143 -10.45 -29.90 -3.24
C ALA A 143 -9.25 -29.22 -3.93
N ALA A 144 -9.17 -29.32 -5.27
CA ALA A 144 -8.13 -28.68 -6.06
C ALA A 144 -8.17 -27.15 -5.96
N SER A 145 -9.36 -26.55 -5.99
CA SER A 145 -9.54 -25.09 -5.86
C SER A 145 -9.15 -24.59 -4.48
N GLY A 146 -9.50 -25.33 -3.43
CA GLY A 146 -9.12 -25.01 -2.05
C GLY A 146 -7.61 -25.05 -1.85
N LEU A 147 -6.97 -26.15 -2.29
CA LEU A 147 -5.51 -26.29 -2.23
C LEU A 147 -4.80 -25.20 -3.04
N ALA A 148 -5.24 -24.93 -4.27
CA ALA A 148 -4.67 -23.88 -5.12
C ALA A 148 -4.84 -22.49 -4.48
N THR A 149 -6.00 -22.20 -3.89
CA THR A 149 -6.26 -20.93 -3.20
C THR A 149 -5.32 -20.74 -2.02
N ILE A 150 -5.17 -21.75 -1.16
CA ILE A 150 -4.25 -21.69 -0.01
C ILE A 150 -2.81 -21.49 -0.48
N ALA A 151 -2.36 -22.24 -1.50
CA ALA A 151 -1.03 -22.11 -2.05
C ALA A 151 -0.76 -20.70 -2.58
N VAL A 152 -1.67 -20.16 -3.40
CA VAL A 152 -1.56 -18.80 -3.97
C VAL A 152 -1.58 -17.74 -2.87
N VAL A 153 -2.43 -17.88 -1.85
CA VAL A 153 -2.49 -16.97 -0.70
C VAL A 153 -1.18 -16.97 0.09
N LEU A 154 -0.61 -18.14 0.37
CA LEU A 154 0.68 -18.23 1.08
C LEU A 154 1.82 -17.62 0.28
N THR A 155 1.90 -17.91 -1.02
CA THR A 155 2.90 -17.30 -1.91
C THR A 155 2.74 -15.78 -1.96
N PHE A 156 1.51 -15.30 -2.07
CA PHE A 156 1.20 -13.87 -2.05
C PHE A 156 1.67 -13.22 -0.75
N LEU A 157 1.33 -13.80 0.41
CA LEU A 157 1.76 -13.31 1.71
C LEU A 157 3.28 -13.15 1.80
N PHE A 158 4.04 -14.16 1.37
CA PHE A 158 5.50 -14.09 1.40
C PHE A 158 6.04 -13.00 0.47
N SER A 159 5.49 -12.89 -0.75
CA SER A 159 5.87 -11.82 -1.67
C SER A 159 5.57 -10.43 -1.08
N LEU A 160 4.41 -10.27 -0.45
CA LEU A 160 3.94 -9.02 0.12
C LEU A 160 4.84 -8.58 1.29
N PHE A 161 5.15 -9.49 2.22
CA PHE A 161 6.07 -9.20 3.32
C PHE A 161 7.48 -8.91 2.84
N ALA A 162 7.98 -9.60 1.81
CA ALA A 162 9.28 -9.31 1.23
C ALA A 162 9.33 -7.90 0.60
N SER A 163 8.30 -7.50 -0.15
CA SER A 163 8.18 -6.16 -0.71
C SER A 163 8.05 -5.09 0.37
N PHE A 164 7.26 -5.34 1.41
CA PHE A 164 7.12 -4.45 2.56
C PHE A 164 8.47 -4.25 3.28
N GLN A 165 9.18 -5.35 3.59
CA GLN A 165 10.48 -5.29 4.24
C GLN A 165 11.51 -4.53 3.40
N ARG A 166 11.54 -4.78 2.08
CA ARG A 166 12.46 -4.05 1.18
C ARG A 166 12.21 -2.55 1.18
N ARG A 167 10.94 -2.12 1.13
CA ARG A 167 10.58 -0.70 1.26
C ARG A 167 11.06 -0.14 2.60
N GLU A 168 10.84 -0.88 3.67
CA GLU A 168 11.03 -0.40 5.03
C GLU A 168 12.51 -0.29 5.43
N VAL A 169 13.37 -1.17 4.93
CA VAL A 169 14.83 -1.10 5.18
C VAL A 169 15.37 0.27 4.80
N PHE A 170 15.02 0.77 3.61
CA PHE A 170 15.48 2.08 3.17
C PHE A 170 14.90 3.21 4.03
N VAL A 171 13.62 3.15 4.38
CA VAL A 171 12.94 4.14 5.23
C VAL A 171 13.63 4.27 6.60
N VAL A 172 13.97 3.14 7.23
CA VAL A 172 14.70 3.13 8.52
C VAL A 172 16.12 3.69 8.36
N THR A 173 16.83 3.33 7.29
CA THR A 173 18.17 3.89 7.06
C THR A 173 18.15 5.39 6.76
N LEU A 174 17.07 5.89 6.15
CA LEU A 174 16.88 7.31 5.89
C LEU A 174 16.61 8.09 7.17
N ASP A 175 15.84 7.51 8.10
CA ASP A 175 15.55 8.12 9.41
C ASP A 175 16.85 8.40 10.19
N ALA A 176 17.81 7.47 10.16
CA ALA A 176 19.14 7.67 10.77
C ALA A 176 19.98 8.78 10.11
N ARG A 177 19.70 9.12 8.84
CA ARG A 177 20.37 10.18 8.07
C ARG A 177 19.65 11.53 8.14
N GLY A 178 18.44 11.57 8.68
CA GLY A 178 17.58 12.74 8.74
C GLY A 178 17.07 12.99 10.16
N SER A 179 15.86 13.55 10.25
CA SER A 179 15.11 13.65 11.50
C SER A 179 13.98 12.62 11.56
N SER A 180 13.45 12.39 12.75
CA SER A 180 12.18 11.70 12.97
C SER A 180 11.16 12.67 13.56
N PRO A 181 10.09 13.06 12.83
CA PRO A 181 9.70 12.63 11.48
C PRO A 181 10.66 13.12 10.37
N ALA A 182 10.67 12.42 9.24
CA ALA A 182 11.55 12.69 8.10
C ALA A 182 11.45 14.13 7.59
N SER A 183 12.60 14.79 7.40
CA SER A 183 12.73 16.13 6.82
C SER A 183 13.84 16.16 5.79
N GLY A 184 13.53 16.73 4.61
CA GLY A 184 14.53 16.94 3.56
C GLY A 184 15.58 17.97 3.92
N LEU A 185 15.20 19.00 4.68
CA LEU A 185 16.15 20.01 5.18
C LEU A 185 17.11 19.41 6.21
N ALA A 186 16.56 18.69 7.20
CA ALA A 186 17.38 18.04 8.23
C ALA A 186 18.33 17.00 7.62
N LEU A 187 17.89 16.31 6.57
CA LEU A 187 18.76 15.39 5.83
C LEU A 187 19.99 16.10 5.26
N LEU A 188 19.82 17.25 4.59
CA LEU A 188 20.94 18.01 4.04
C LEU A 188 21.85 18.56 5.16
N GLU A 189 21.26 19.07 6.24
CA GLU A 189 22.03 19.54 7.40
C GLU A 189 22.88 18.43 8.04
N THR A 190 22.31 17.23 8.22
CA THR A 190 23.02 16.07 8.75
C THR A 190 24.19 15.68 7.85
N HIS A 191 24.01 15.68 6.52
CA HIS A 191 25.10 15.37 5.60
C HIS A 191 26.21 16.42 5.63
N ALA A 192 25.89 17.70 5.77
CA ALA A 192 26.90 18.74 5.94
C ALA A 192 27.63 18.62 7.28
N THR A 193 26.89 18.44 8.37
CA THR A 193 27.43 18.35 9.73
C THR A 193 28.36 17.15 9.92
N LEU A 194 28.07 16.04 9.24
CA LEU A 194 28.86 14.80 9.30
C LEU A 194 29.94 14.70 8.22
N ASP A 195 30.17 15.74 7.42
CA ASP A 195 31.12 15.75 6.29
C ASP A 195 30.81 14.69 5.21
N LEU A 196 29.52 14.43 4.99
CA LEU A 196 28.98 13.47 4.03
C LEU A 196 28.35 14.13 2.80
N VAL A 197 28.61 15.41 2.55
CA VAL A 197 28.06 16.13 1.38
C VAL A 197 28.43 15.44 0.06
N HIS A 198 29.63 14.89 -0.01
CA HIS A 198 30.14 14.15 -1.16
C HIS A 198 29.35 12.85 -1.45
N ASP A 199 28.65 12.31 -0.46
CA ASP A 199 27.83 11.09 -0.58
C ASP A 199 26.38 11.38 -1.03
N LEU A 200 25.94 12.65 -1.07
CA LEU A 200 24.59 13.01 -1.52
C LEU A 200 24.22 12.45 -2.91
N PRO A 201 25.10 12.47 -3.93
CA PRO A 201 24.79 11.86 -5.22
C PRO A 201 24.47 10.36 -5.12
N ARG A 202 25.19 9.63 -4.26
CA ARG A 202 24.96 8.21 -4.01
C ARG A 202 23.64 8.00 -3.29
N LEU A 203 23.34 8.80 -2.26
CA LEU A 203 22.05 8.75 -1.57
C LEU A 203 20.89 8.95 -2.56
N PHE A 204 20.97 9.95 -3.43
CA PHE A 204 19.92 10.21 -4.42
C PHE A 204 19.78 9.08 -5.42
N GLN A 205 20.87 8.41 -5.80
CA GLN A 205 20.81 7.22 -6.64
C GLN A 205 20.14 6.03 -5.93
N GLU A 206 20.49 5.76 -4.67
CA GLU A 206 19.83 4.75 -3.83
C GLU A 206 18.32 5.04 -3.70
N ALA A 207 17.97 6.33 -3.51
CA ALA A 207 16.59 6.80 -3.43
C ALA A 207 15.81 6.64 -4.75
N GLN A 208 16.45 6.82 -5.91
CA GLN A 208 15.83 6.56 -7.22
C GLN A 208 15.45 5.09 -7.35
N THR A 209 16.38 4.18 -7.01
CA THR A 209 16.11 2.74 -7.04
C THR A 209 14.97 2.38 -6.10
N TRP A 210 15.00 2.89 -4.87
CA TRP A 210 13.91 2.68 -3.92
C TRP A 210 12.57 3.20 -4.44
N CYS A 211 12.53 4.40 -5.04
CA CYS A 211 11.29 4.95 -5.61
C CYS A 211 10.75 4.10 -6.75
N ALA A 212 11.62 3.59 -7.62
CA ALA A 212 11.22 2.70 -8.71
C ALA A 212 10.68 1.36 -8.19
N GLU A 213 11.32 0.76 -7.18
CA GLU A 213 10.83 -0.46 -6.53
C GLU A 213 9.48 -0.24 -5.83
N VAL A 214 9.31 0.89 -5.13
CA VAL A 214 8.03 1.24 -4.51
C VAL A 214 6.95 1.45 -5.57
N LEU A 215 7.24 2.17 -6.65
CA LEU A 215 6.28 2.40 -7.74
C LEU A 215 5.78 1.09 -8.33
N ASP A 216 6.70 0.20 -8.72
CA ASP A 216 6.37 -1.07 -9.34
C ASP A 216 5.55 -1.96 -8.39
N THR A 217 6.04 -2.14 -7.15
CA THR A 217 5.39 -3.02 -6.17
C THR A 217 4.05 -2.49 -5.67
N HIS A 218 3.91 -1.18 -5.46
CA HIS A 218 2.69 -0.61 -4.88
C HIS A 218 1.58 -0.40 -5.92
N LEU A 219 1.92 -0.29 -7.21
CA LEU A 219 0.92 -0.38 -8.28
C LEU A 219 0.48 -1.82 -8.54
N ALA A 220 1.40 -2.80 -8.43
CA ALA A 220 1.08 -4.22 -8.54
C ALA A 220 0.24 -4.70 -7.35
N TYR A 221 0.62 -4.29 -6.14
CA TYR A 221 -0.01 -4.68 -4.88
C TYR A 221 -0.44 -3.45 -4.06
N PRO A 222 -1.54 -2.77 -4.44
CA PRO A 222 -2.02 -1.53 -3.80
C PRO A 222 -2.29 -1.62 -2.30
N VAL A 223 -2.44 -2.83 -1.76
CA VAL A 223 -2.56 -3.06 -0.32
C VAL A 223 -1.31 -2.62 0.45
N LEU A 224 -0.11 -2.67 -0.17
CA LEU A 224 1.15 -2.22 0.39
C LEU A 224 1.12 -0.75 0.86
N CYS A 225 0.38 0.11 0.15
CA CYS A 225 0.24 1.53 0.53
C CYS A 225 -0.41 1.72 1.91
N TYR A 226 -1.21 0.75 2.36
CA TYR A 226 -1.89 0.81 3.65
C TYR A 226 -1.06 0.23 4.80
N PHE A 227 0.02 -0.50 4.51
CA PHE A 227 0.94 -0.96 5.55
C PHE A 227 1.72 0.23 6.10
N ARG A 228 1.52 0.51 7.39
CA ARG A 228 2.29 1.52 8.12
C ARG A 228 3.75 1.07 8.27
N SER A 229 4.65 2.06 8.33
CA SER A 229 6.04 1.83 8.68
C SER A 229 6.16 1.36 10.13
N SER A 230 7.25 0.65 10.44
CA SER A 230 7.40 -0.12 11.68
C SER A 230 7.57 0.76 12.93
N HIS A 231 8.03 2.00 12.75
CA HIS A 231 8.22 2.98 13.81
C HIS A 231 7.11 4.04 13.77
N VAL A 232 6.60 4.41 14.95
CA VAL A 232 5.40 5.27 15.12
C VAL A 232 5.56 6.67 14.49
N ASP A 233 6.78 7.18 14.49
CA ASP A 233 7.11 8.54 14.00
C ASP A 233 7.60 8.56 12.55
N VAL A 234 7.67 7.39 11.90
CA VAL A 234 8.19 7.23 10.55
C VAL A 234 7.09 6.79 9.60
N SER A 235 7.13 7.31 8.37
CA SER A 235 6.22 6.91 7.31
C SER A 235 6.97 6.93 5.98
N TRP A 236 6.80 5.88 5.18
CA TRP A 236 7.37 5.83 3.83
C TRP A 236 6.94 7.01 2.94
N ILE A 237 5.76 7.59 3.18
CA ILE A 237 5.28 8.79 2.47
C ILE A 237 6.03 10.03 2.94
N SER A 238 6.29 10.15 4.25
CA SER A 238 7.10 11.24 4.80
C SER A 238 8.55 11.12 4.33
N ALA A 239 9.09 9.90 4.24
CA ALA A 239 10.41 9.62 3.68
C ALA A 239 10.50 10.03 2.21
N LEU A 240 9.52 9.65 1.39
CA LEU A 240 9.43 10.08 -0.01
C LEU A 240 9.41 11.61 -0.12
N GLY A 241 8.58 12.28 0.69
CA GLY A 241 8.51 13.73 0.70
C GLY A 241 9.80 14.40 1.15
N ALA A 242 10.47 13.86 2.17
CA ALA A 242 11.77 14.34 2.62
C ALA A 242 12.83 14.23 1.52
N LEU A 243 12.87 13.13 0.76
CA LEU A 243 13.79 12.97 -0.37
C LEU A 243 13.49 13.94 -1.51
N LEU A 244 12.21 14.15 -1.82
CA LEU A 244 11.76 15.12 -2.82
C LEU A 244 12.11 16.55 -2.41
N ASP A 245 11.86 16.92 -1.15
CA ASP A 245 12.21 18.22 -0.60
C ASP A 245 13.73 18.43 -0.57
N ALA A 246 14.51 17.41 -0.16
CA ALA A 246 15.98 17.45 -0.18
C ALA A 246 16.53 17.62 -1.60
N ALA A 247 16.03 16.85 -2.57
CA ALA A 247 16.41 16.97 -3.96
C ALA A 247 16.03 18.36 -4.53
N THR A 248 14.83 18.85 -4.20
CA THR A 248 14.36 20.17 -4.63
C THR A 248 15.22 21.29 -4.06
N LEU A 249 15.57 21.23 -2.77
CA LEU A 249 16.47 22.19 -2.12
C LEU A 249 17.89 22.12 -2.70
N ALA A 250 18.43 20.92 -2.93
CA ALA A 250 19.74 20.74 -3.57
C ALA A 250 19.79 21.29 -5.01
N ILE A 251 18.69 21.21 -5.77
CA ILE A 251 18.66 21.78 -7.12
C ILE A 251 18.53 23.30 -7.07
N ALA A 252 17.61 23.80 -6.23
CA ALA A 252 17.20 25.20 -6.23
C ALA A 252 18.11 26.12 -5.41
N ALA A 253 18.59 25.66 -4.26
CA ALA A 253 19.20 26.52 -3.25
C ALA A 253 20.74 26.47 -3.21
N THR A 254 21.38 25.37 -3.61
CA THR A 254 22.85 25.21 -3.48
C THR A 254 23.59 25.44 -4.81
N GLU A 255 24.90 25.72 -4.75
CA GLU A 255 25.78 25.90 -5.92
C GLU A 255 26.99 24.96 -5.94
N ASP A 256 27.40 24.48 -4.77
CA ASP A 256 28.63 23.75 -4.49
C ASP A 256 28.54 22.23 -4.67
N ILE A 257 27.35 21.69 -4.91
CA ILE A 257 27.11 20.24 -5.03
C ILE A 257 26.62 19.82 -6.43
N PRO A 258 27.02 18.64 -6.92
CA PRO A 258 26.50 18.09 -8.17
C PRO A 258 24.97 17.88 -8.14
N LYS A 259 24.24 18.51 -9.06
CA LYS A 259 22.77 18.50 -9.09
C LYS A 259 22.15 17.36 -9.90
N GLY A 260 22.94 16.62 -10.69
CA GLY A 260 22.44 15.63 -11.64
C GLY A 260 21.63 14.51 -10.97
N GLN A 261 22.16 13.90 -9.91
CA GLN A 261 21.46 12.83 -9.19
C GLN A 261 20.24 13.34 -8.41
N ALA A 262 20.30 14.57 -7.88
CA ALA A 262 19.15 15.21 -7.26
C ALA A 262 18.01 15.42 -8.28
N PHE A 263 18.33 15.88 -9.50
CA PHE A 263 17.34 16.06 -10.57
C PHE A 263 16.68 14.74 -10.99
N LEU A 264 17.47 13.67 -11.15
CA LEU A 264 16.93 12.34 -11.47
C LEU A 264 16.06 11.79 -10.32
N MET A 265 16.49 11.97 -9.06
CA MET A 265 15.68 11.58 -7.91
C MET A 265 14.36 12.36 -7.84
N HIS A 266 14.40 13.67 -8.05
CA HIS A 266 13.18 14.49 -8.11
C HIS A 266 12.22 13.98 -9.19
N SER A 267 12.72 13.73 -10.41
CA SER A 267 11.90 13.23 -11.53
C SER A 267 11.24 11.89 -11.22
N VAL A 268 12.00 10.90 -10.73
CA VAL A 268 11.47 9.57 -10.40
C VAL A 268 10.50 9.64 -9.21
N GLY A 269 10.81 10.41 -8.18
CA GLY A 269 9.94 10.57 -7.01
C GLY A 269 8.64 11.32 -7.32
N ALA A 270 8.69 12.33 -8.18
CA ALA A 270 7.50 13.06 -8.65
C ALA A 270 6.60 12.14 -9.49
N HIS A 271 7.20 11.31 -10.35
CA HIS A 271 6.47 10.30 -11.12
C HIS A 271 5.80 9.26 -10.22
N LEU A 272 6.52 8.74 -9.21
CA LEU A 272 5.96 7.85 -8.19
C LEU A 272 4.74 8.47 -7.49
N THR A 273 4.87 9.73 -7.06
CA THR A 273 3.79 10.48 -6.39
C THR A 273 2.58 10.62 -7.31
N PHE A 274 2.79 11.02 -8.57
CA PHE A 274 1.74 11.21 -9.55
C PHE A 274 0.99 9.91 -9.87
N ASP A 275 1.71 8.82 -10.16
CA ASP A 275 1.10 7.56 -10.58
C ASP A 275 0.30 6.90 -9.46
N LEU A 276 0.82 6.89 -8.23
CA LEU A 276 0.06 6.41 -7.08
C LEU A 276 -1.19 7.27 -6.86
N ALA A 277 -1.06 8.59 -6.88
CA ALA A 277 -2.23 9.43 -6.69
C ALA A 277 -3.26 9.29 -7.81
N LYS A 278 -2.83 9.15 -9.07
CA LYS A 278 -3.73 8.85 -10.20
C LYS A 278 -4.45 7.52 -10.02
N TYR A 279 -3.75 6.51 -9.49
CA TYR A 279 -4.34 5.22 -9.17
C TYR A 279 -5.44 5.35 -8.10
N PHE A 280 -5.14 6.04 -7.00
CA PHE A 280 -6.05 6.21 -5.86
C PHE A 280 -7.08 7.35 -6.01
N GLY A 281 -7.02 8.13 -7.09
CA GLY A 281 -7.90 9.29 -7.30
C GLY A 281 -7.61 10.46 -6.37
N LEU A 282 -6.33 10.70 -6.07
CA LEU A 282 -5.81 11.67 -5.10
C LEU A 282 -5.05 12.83 -5.74
N LEU A 283 -5.13 12.98 -7.08
CA LEU A 283 -4.47 14.09 -7.77
C LEU A 283 -4.91 15.44 -7.18
N ALA A 284 -3.96 16.36 -7.09
CA ALA A 284 -4.20 17.73 -6.64
C ALA A 284 -3.75 18.71 -7.72
N GLU A 285 -4.30 19.91 -7.66
CA GLU A 285 -3.77 21.03 -8.44
C GLU A 285 -2.32 21.35 -8.02
N PRO A 286 -1.46 21.78 -8.95
CA PRO A 286 -0.09 22.17 -8.64
C PRO A 286 -0.06 23.26 -7.57
N ASN A 287 0.59 22.97 -6.45
CA ASN A 287 0.69 23.90 -5.33
C ASN A 287 1.99 23.63 -4.56
N VAL A 288 2.71 24.69 -4.23
CA VAL A 288 3.98 24.64 -3.47
C VAL A 288 3.73 24.24 -2.03
N LEU A 289 2.64 24.69 -1.40
CA LEU A 289 2.28 24.42 0.01
C LEU A 289 3.37 24.76 1.04
N VAL A 290 4.30 25.65 0.68
CA VAL A 290 5.38 26.20 1.52
C VAL A 290 5.43 27.70 1.28
N GLU A 291 5.50 28.47 2.36
CA GLU A 291 5.59 29.92 2.29
C GLU A 291 7.03 30.38 2.02
N ARG A 292 7.18 31.57 1.44
CA ARG A 292 8.49 32.15 1.14
C ARG A 292 9.35 32.32 2.39
N SER A 293 8.74 32.66 3.52
CA SER A 293 9.39 32.77 4.84
C SER A 293 9.97 31.43 5.31
N GLU A 294 9.22 30.33 5.16
CA GLU A 294 9.67 28.98 5.50
C GLU A 294 10.87 28.55 4.63
N PHE A 295 10.84 28.89 3.34
CA PHE A 295 11.95 28.64 2.43
C PHE A 295 13.20 29.47 2.77
N GLN A 296 13.03 30.76 3.11
CA GLN A 296 14.12 31.61 3.57
C GLN A 296 14.76 31.05 4.84
N ALA A 297 13.95 30.59 5.80
CA ALA A 297 14.44 29.94 7.01
C ALA A 297 15.23 28.65 6.70
N ALA A 298 14.76 27.84 5.74
CA ALA A 298 15.48 26.66 5.27
C ALA A 298 16.84 27.02 4.62
N ARG A 299 16.88 28.08 3.81
CA ARG A 299 18.14 28.58 3.23
C ARG A 299 19.11 29.05 4.30
N GLU A 300 18.67 29.82 5.29
CA GLU A 300 19.55 30.28 6.36
C GLU A 300 20.16 29.11 7.12
N ARG A 301 19.36 28.08 7.38
CA ARG A 301 19.81 26.83 7.99
C ARG A 301 20.86 26.11 7.16
N LEU A 302 20.65 25.95 5.84
CA LEU A 302 21.66 25.38 4.94
C LEU A 302 22.96 26.21 4.90
N ARG A 303 22.85 27.53 4.92
CA ARG A 303 24.02 28.43 4.99
C ARG A 303 24.81 28.21 6.28
N SER A 304 24.12 28.05 7.41
CA SER A 304 24.74 27.89 8.73
C SER A 304 25.59 26.62 8.86
N VAL A 305 25.27 25.58 8.07
CA VAL A 305 26.03 24.32 8.01
C VAL A 305 27.06 24.27 6.87
N GLY A 306 27.25 25.38 6.15
CA GLY A 306 28.36 25.55 5.20
C GLY A 306 28.03 25.39 3.72
N TYR A 307 26.76 25.21 3.32
CA TYR A 307 26.41 25.17 1.90
C TYR A 307 26.58 26.54 1.23
N ALA A 308 27.19 26.56 0.04
CA ALA A 308 27.19 27.72 -0.84
C ALA A 308 25.82 27.86 -1.51
N LEU A 309 25.14 28.99 -1.30
CA LEU A 309 23.77 29.19 -1.75
C LEU A 309 23.66 30.10 -2.97
N ALA A 310 22.77 29.70 -3.88
CA ALA A 310 22.40 30.50 -5.05
C ALA A 310 21.59 31.74 -4.66
N GLY A 311 21.47 32.66 -5.63
CA GLY A 311 20.72 33.91 -5.50
C GLY A 311 19.27 33.69 -5.06
N GLU A 312 18.79 34.49 -4.11
CA GLU A 312 17.52 34.24 -3.42
C GLU A 312 16.29 34.13 -4.34
N GLU A 313 16.11 35.10 -5.24
CA GLU A 313 14.94 35.12 -6.11
C GLU A 313 14.94 33.92 -7.06
N GLN A 314 16.09 33.65 -7.68
CA GLN A 314 16.25 32.51 -8.59
C GLN A 314 16.02 31.17 -7.88
N SER A 315 16.53 31.04 -6.66
CA SER A 315 16.30 29.85 -5.83
C SER A 315 14.83 29.68 -5.48
N TRP A 316 14.14 30.76 -5.14
CA TRP A 316 12.71 30.71 -4.80
C TRP A 316 11.84 30.31 -5.99
N GLU A 317 12.07 30.91 -7.17
CA GLU A 317 11.36 30.56 -8.39
C GLU A 317 11.57 29.09 -8.78
N THR A 318 12.82 28.63 -8.72
CA THR A 318 13.18 27.23 -9.05
C THR A 318 12.56 26.25 -8.05
N PHE A 319 12.59 26.58 -6.76
CA PHE A 319 11.96 25.78 -5.70
C PHE A 319 10.45 25.68 -5.90
N CYS A 320 9.77 26.80 -6.17
CA CYS A 320 8.33 26.81 -6.41
C CYS A 320 7.94 25.94 -7.60
N ARG A 321 8.65 26.09 -8.72
CA ARG A 321 8.42 25.29 -9.93
C ARG A 321 8.51 23.80 -9.63
N LEU A 322 9.65 23.35 -9.11
CA LEU A 322 9.92 21.93 -8.86
C LEU A 322 9.02 21.34 -7.77
N ARG A 323 8.74 22.09 -6.69
CA ARG A 323 7.90 21.59 -5.58
C ARG A 323 6.44 21.47 -5.98
N SER A 324 5.94 22.38 -6.83
CA SER A 324 4.55 22.35 -7.28
C SER A 324 4.16 21.07 -8.02
N GLU A 325 5.13 20.34 -8.59
CA GLU A 325 4.92 19.11 -9.34
C GLU A 325 4.47 17.92 -8.46
N TYR A 326 4.87 17.88 -7.18
CA TYR A 326 4.56 16.75 -6.30
C TYR A 326 3.79 17.16 -5.04
N ALA A 327 3.97 18.37 -4.53
CA ALA A 327 3.58 18.73 -3.16
C ALA A 327 2.08 18.64 -2.87
N GLY A 328 1.22 19.12 -3.78
CA GLY A 328 -0.24 19.01 -3.63
C GLY A 328 -0.68 17.55 -3.53
N THR A 329 -0.19 16.74 -4.47
CA THR A 329 -0.52 15.33 -4.60
C THR A 329 0.02 14.51 -3.41
N LEU A 330 1.25 14.76 -2.99
CA LEU A 330 1.87 14.17 -1.81
C LEU A 330 1.09 14.49 -0.53
N ASN A 331 0.56 15.71 -0.40
CA ASN A 331 -0.28 16.09 0.74
C ASN A 331 -1.64 15.36 0.73
N ASN A 332 -2.26 15.19 -0.43
CA ASN A 332 -3.47 14.37 -0.54
C ASN A 332 -3.22 12.91 -0.16
N MET A 333 -2.08 12.35 -0.58
CA MET A 333 -1.61 11.02 -0.17
C MET A 333 -1.45 10.94 1.36
N ALA A 334 -0.72 11.89 1.96
CA ALA A 334 -0.52 11.97 3.40
C ALA A 334 -1.85 12.02 4.19
N ARG A 335 -2.80 12.86 3.74
CA ARG A 335 -4.14 12.97 4.33
C ARG A 335 -4.98 11.71 4.13
N TYR A 336 -4.92 11.09 2.95
CA TYR A 336 -5.69 9.89 2.62
C TYR A 336 -5.28 8.72 3.51
N TRP A 337 -3.97 8.48 3.65
CA TRP A 337 -3.44 7.42 4.51
C TRP A 337 -3.29 7.82 5.98
N ALA A 338 -3.63 9.06 6.33
CA ALA A 338 -3.60 9.62 7.69
C ALA A 338 -2.23 9.44 8.37
N ILE A 339 -1.15 9.73 7.66
CA ILE A 339 0.20 9.62 8.20
C ILE A 339 0.46 10.68 9.27
N THR A 340 1.42 10.42 10.16
CA THR A 340 1.95 11.43 11.07
C THR A 340 2.49 12.63 10.27
N PRO A 341 2.07 13.86 10.58
CA PRO A 341 2.59 15.07 9.95
C PRO A 341 4.12 15.13 10.01
N ALA A 342 4.73 15.60 8.93
CA ALA A 342 6.17 15.84 8.84
C ALA A 342 6.43 17.26 8.32
N GLN A 343 7.69 17.69 8.29
CA GLN A 343 8.02 19.02 7.79
C GLN A 343 7.52 19.15 6.33
N TRP A 344 6.68 20.17 6.08
CA TRP A 344 6.07 20.46 4.78
C TRP A 344 5.15 19.36 4.18
N ILE A 345 4.72 18.39 5.01
CA ILE A 345 3.85 17.26 4.60
C ILE A 345 2.76 17.04 5.66
N GLY A 346 1.49 17.02 5.22
CA GLY A 346 0.31 16.75 6.04
C GLY A 346 0.00 17.87 7.04
N ASP A 347 -0.72 18.92 6.61
CA ASP A 347 -1.33 20.02 7.43
C ASP A 347 -0.55 20.59 8.64
N ARG A 348 0.79 20.50 8.61
CA ARG A 348 1.81 21.28 9.33
C ARG A 348 1.96 21.09 10.87
N SER A 349 2.87 20.16 11.21
CA SER A 349 3.90 20.07 12.29
C SER A 349 3.56 20.28 13.79
N PRO A 350 4.20 19.56 14.73
CA PRO A 350 4.67 20.17 15.96
C PRO A 350 5.98 20.92 15.69
N LEU A 351 5.91 22.25 15.63
CA LEU A 351 7.06 23.09 15.95
C LEU A 351 7.44 22.80 17.41
N GLY A 352 8.62 22.22 17.63
CA GLY A 352 9.25 22.07 18.95
C GLY A 352 9.10 20.69 19.60
N SER A 353 9.92 19.71 19.20
CA SER A 353 10.40 18.73 20.17
C SER A 353 11.72 19.24 20.75
N SER A 354 11.63 19.90 21.89
CA SER A 354 12.73 20.00 22.84
C SER A 354 13.16 18.58 23.23
N ARG A 355 14.12 18.02 22.49
CA ARG A 355 14.92 16.87 22.91
C ARG A 355 16.39 17.13 22.60
N HIS A 356 16.87 18.22 23.17
CA HIS A 356 18.25 18.35 23.61
C HIS A 356 18.18 18.89 25.04
N GLU A 357 18.03 17.98 26.01
CA GLU A 357 18.40 18.16 27.42
C GLU A 357 18.16 16.82 28.13
N ALA A 358 19.15 15.93 28.04
CA ALA A 358 19.57 14.98 29.06
C ALA A 358 20.97 14.47 28.69
#